data_AF-A0A3P9N0J5-F1
#
_entry.id   AF-A0A3P9N0J5-F1
#
_cell.length_a   1.000
_cell.length_b   1.000
_cell.length_c   1.000
_cell.angle_alpha   90.00
_cell.angle_beta   90.00
_cell.angle_gamma   90.00
#
_symmetry.space_group_name_H-M   'P 1'
#
loop_
_entity.id
_entity.type
_entity.pdbx_description
1 polymer ?
#
loop_
_entity_poly.entity_id
_entity_poly.type
_entity_poly.pdbx_seq_one_letter_code
_entity_poly.pdbx_strand_id
1 'polypeptide(L)' 'MTGHVLQIQKRTFTNWVNAQLAKRRPPSTIRDLFNDFRDGSKLLDLLEVMSVVPNPRSADWYRSVGQLVPGRATNN' A
#
# COMPACT_ATOMS: atom_id res chain seq x y z
N MET A 1 -23.36 16.52 -20.23
CA MET A 1 -22.64 15.38 -20.86
C MET A 1 -21.28 15.09 -20.21
N THR A 2 -20.55 16.08 -19.68
CA THR A 2 -19.22 15.90 -19.06
C THR A 2 -19.24 15.23 -17.66
N GLY A 3 -20.26 15.46 -16.85
CA GLY A 3 -20.33 14.92 -15.47
C GLY A 3 -20.40 13.39 -15.36
N HIS A 4 -21.07 12.71 -16.31
CA HIS A 4 -21.22 11.26 -16.30
C HIS A 4 -19.87 10.54 -16.54
N VAL A 5 -19.04 11.08 -17.44
CA VAL A 5 -17.71 10.54 -17.72
C VAL A 5 -16.79 10.68 -16.51
N LEU A 6 -16.83 11.84 -15.82
CA LEU A 6 -16.06 12.05 -14.58
C LEU A 6 -16.50 11.08 -13.47
N GLN A 7 -17.80 10.81 -13.34
CA GLN A 7 -18.32 9.84 -12.37
C GLN A 7 -17.86 8.41 -12.69
N ILE A 8 -17.87 8.02 -13.96
CA ILE A 8 -17.33 6.72 -14.40
C ILE A 8 -15.84 6.63 -14.10
N GLN A 9 -15.06 7.66 -14.43
CA GLN A 9 -13.61 7.70 -14.15
C GLN A 9 -13.33 7.57 -12.65
N LYS A 10 -14.06 8.31 -11.80
CA LYS A 10 -13.93 8.22 -10.34
C LYS A 10 -14.24 6.79 -9.85
N ARG A 11 -15.31 6.17 -10.34
CA ARG A 11 -15.70 4.81 -9.97
C ARG A 11 -14.67 3.77 -10.42
N THR A 12 -14.23 3.85 -11.67
CA THR A 12 -13.25 2.92 -12.24
C THR A 12 -11.94 3.00 -11.46
N PHE A 13 -11.44 4.20 -11.18
CA PHE A 13 -10.21 4.37 -10.43
C PHE A 13 -10.35 3.90 -8.97
N THR A 14 -11.48 4.21 -8.31
CA THR A 14 -11.74 3.73 -6.93
C THR A 14 -11.77 2.20 -6.86
N ASN A 15 -12.41 1.54 -7.82
CA ASN A 15 -12.44 0.08 -7.89
C ASN A 15 -11.04 -0.50 -8.12
N TRP A 16 -10.26 0.11 -9.00
CA TRP A 16 -8.89 -0.32 -9.26
C TRP A 16 -8.00 -0.17 -8.01
N VAL A 17 -8.11 0.94 -7.28
CA VAL A 17 -7.40 1.12 -6.00
C VAL A 17 -7.77 0.02 -5.01
N ASN A 18 -9.06 -0.25 -4.84
CA ASN A 18 -9.53 -1.31 -3.93
C ASN A 18 -9.00 -2.69 -4.34
N ALA A 19 -8.89 -2.98 -5.63
CA ALA A 19 -8.29 -4.23 -6.13
C ALA A 19 -6.79 -4.33 -5.81
N GLN A 20 -6.05 -3.22 -5.78
CA GLN A 20 -4.65 -3.24 -5.30
C GLN A 20 -4.60 -3.40 -3.79
N LEU A 21 -5.32 -2.57 -3.03
CA LEU A 21 -5.28 -2.58 -1.57
C LEU A 21 -5.76 -3.91 -0.95
N ALA A 22 -6.59 -4.68 -1.65
CA ALA A 22 -6.98 -6.02 -1.26
C ALA A 22 -5.81 -7.03 -1.25
N LYS A 23 -4.72 -6.78 -1.98
CA LYS A 23 -3.52 -7.62 -2.00
C LYS A 23 -2.65 -7.44 -0.76
N ARG A 24 -2.83 -6.34 -0.01
CA ARG A 24 -2.09 -6.06 1.21
C ARG A 24 -2.47 -7.03 2.33
N ARG A 25 -1.57 -7.22 3.29
CA ARG A 25 -1.84 -7.92 4.56
C ARG A 25 -1.54 -6.99 5.74
N PRO A 26 -2.54 -6.61 6.57
CA PRO A 26 -3.97 -6.83 6.40
C PRO A 26 -4.55 -6.05 5.19
N PRO A 27 -5.64 -6.55 4.58
CA PRO A 27 -6.28 -5.91 3.43
C PRO A 27 -6.86 -4.54 3.81
N SER A 28 -6.80 -3.61 2.87
CA SER A 28 -7.19 -2.21 3.04
C SER A 28 -8.20 -1.83 1.95
N THR A 29 -9.10 -0.88 2.22
CA THR A 29 -10.06 -0.38 1.21
C THR A 29 -10.32 1.11 1.41
N ILE A 30 -10.80 1.75 0.35
CA ILE A 30 -11.26 3.14 0.32
C ILE A 30 -12.73 3.21 -0.14
N ARG A 31 -13.47 4.16 0.43
CA ARG A 31 -14.87 4.49 0.13
C ARG A 31 -14.99 5.85 -0.55
N ASP A 32 -14.25 6.85 -0.08
CA ASP A 32 -14.13 8.15 -0.75
C ASP A 32 -12.68 8.50 -1.02
N LEU A 33 -12.37 8.63 -2.31
CA LEU A 33 -11.04 8.91 -2.82
C LEU A 33 -10.39 10.15 -2.22
N PHE A 34 -11.13 11.23 -1.98
CA PHE A 34 -10.54 12.48 -1.52
C PHE A 34 -10.32 12.48 -0.01
N ASN A 35 -11.25 11.90 0.75
CA ASN A 35 -11.14 11.81 2.20
C ASN A 35 -10.14 10.73 2.64
N ASP A 36 -10.20 9.55 2.03
CA ASP A 36 -9.42 8.39 2.47
C ASP A 36 -7.95 8.45 2.06
N PHE A 37 -7.59 9.30 1.09
CA PHE A 37 -6.19 9.57 0.75
C PHE A 37 -5.60 10.80 1.43
N ARG A 38 -6.41 11.57 2.17
CA ARG A 38 -6.00 12.86 2.72
C ARG A 38 -4.86 12.77 3.74
N ASP A 39 -4.85 11.70 4.54
CA ASP A 39 -3.83 11.46 5.56
C ASP A 39 -2.56 10.81 5.00
N GLY A 40 -2.58 10.38 3.73
CA GLY A 40 -1.48 9.73 3.02
C GLY A 40 -1.29 8.24 3.36
N SER A 41 -1.97 7.69 4.37
CA SER A 41 -1.78 6.30 4.80
C SER A 41 -2.14 5.30 3.70
N LYS A 42 -3.29 5.52 3.05
CA LYS A 42 -3.74 4.67 1.93
C LYS A 42 -2.92 4.84 0.67
N LEU A 43 -2.28 6.01 0.47
CA LEU A 43 -1.34 6.22 -0.63
C LEU A 43 -0.09 5.38 -0.44
N LEU A 44 0.44 5.32 0.78
CA LEU A 44 1.58 4.47 1.11
C LEU A 44 1.26 2.99 0.94
N ASP A 45 0.08 2.55 1.41
CA ASP A 45 -0.40 1.17 1.21
C ASP A 45 -0.49 0.82 -0.29
N LEU A 46 -1.02 1.74 -1.11
CA LEU A 46 -1.13 1.56 -2.55
C LEU A 46 0.25 1.49 -3.21
N LEU A 47 1.17 2.39 -2.84
CA LEU A 47 2.55 2.38 -3.32
C LEU A 47 3.28 1.09 -2.97
N GLU A 48 3.08 0.56 -1.76
CA GLU A 48 3.71 -0.69 -1.31
C GLU A 48 3.22 -1.91 -2.10
N VAL A 49 1.92 -1.99 -2.42
CA VAL A 49 1.41 -3.10 -3.23
C VAL A 49 1.86 -3.00 -4.69
N MET A 50 1.93 -1.78 -5.24
CA MET A 50 2.30 -1.58 -6.65
C MET A 50 3.81 -1.66 -6.88
N SER A 51 4.60 -1.30 -5.88
CA SER A 51 6.05 -1.42 -5.94
C SER A 51 6.42 -2.85 -5.57
N VAL A 52 6.94 -3.62 -6.52
CA VAL A 52 7.46 -5.00 -6.28
C VAL A 52 8.70 -5.00 -5.36
N VAL A 53 9.09 -3.84 -4.81
CA VAL A 53 10.20 -3.66 -3.89
C VAL A 53 9.65 -3.60 -2.47
N PRO A 54 10.08 -4.50 -1.57
CA PRO A 54 9.57 -4.53 -0.21
C PRO A 54 9.84 -3.20 0.50
N ASN A 55 8.79 -2.62 1.09
CA ASN A 55 8.82 -1.38 1.85
C ASN A 55 9.62 -1.59 3.16
N PRO A 56 10.57 -0.71 3.53
CA PRO A 56 11.32 -0.80 4.79
C PRO A 56 10.48 -0.82 6.06
N ARG A 57 9.19 -0.47 5.99
CA ARG A 57 8.25 -0.55 7.12
C ARG A 57 7.55 -1.91 7.26
N SER A 58 7.65 -2.78 6.26
CA SER A 58 7.10 -4.13 6.33
C SER A 58 7.97 -5.00 7.23
N ALA A 59 7.36 -5.75 8.15
CA ALA A 59 8.06 -6.73 8.98
C ALA A 59 8.82 -7.78 8.14
N ASP A 60 8.33 -8.07 6.93
CA ASP A 60 8.98 -8.98 5.99
C ASP A 60 10.22 -8.35 5.32
N TRP A 61 10.31 -7.03 5.21
CA TRP A 61 11.52 -6.36 4.71
C TRP A 61 12.70 -6.61 5.63
N TYR A 62 12.53 -6.39 6.94
CA TYR A 62 13.56 -6.69 7.94
C TYR A 62 13.94 -8.18 7.96
N ARG A 63 12.99 -9.09 7.71
CA ARG A 63 13.29 -10.52 7.53
C ARG A 63 14.12 -10.79 6.27
N SER A 64 13.81 -10.10 5.17
CA SER A 64 14.48 -10.26 3.88
C SER A 64 15.88 -9.63 3.85
N VAL A 65 16.09 -8.50 4.54
CA VAL A 65 17.42 -7.85 4.63
C VAL A 65 18.22 -8.34 5.85
N GLY A 66 17.54 -8.88 6.87
CA GLY A 66 18.13 -9.29 8.15
C GLY A 66 18.93 -10.59 8.13
N GLN A 67 18.95 -11.34 7.02
CA GLN A 67 19.88 -12.46 6.83
C GLN A 67 21.27 -12.02 6.31
N LEU A 68 21.48 -10.72 6.05
CA LEU A 68 22.78 -10.18 5.64
C LEU A 68 23.54 -9.44 6.76
N VAL A 69 23.13 -9.56 8.03
CA VAL A 69 23.94 -9.07 9.15
C VAL A 69 24.52 -10.24 9.93
N PRO A 70 25.72 -10.73 9.59
CA PRO A 70 26.44 -11.65 10.44
C PRO A 70 26.94 -10.90 11.68
N GLY A 71 26.47 -11.32 12.85
CA GLY A 71 27.18 -11.12 14.11
C GLY A 71 26.97 -9.77 14.79
N ARG A 72 25.93 -9.68 15.62
CA ARG A 72 26.15 -9.13 16.96
C ARG A 72 25.71 -10.18 17.96
N ALA A 73 26.70 -11.03 18.30
CA ALA A 73 26.58 -12.01 19.35
C ALA A 73 26.09 -11.34 20.64
N THR A 74 25.26 -12.11 21.32
CA THR A 74 24.68 -11.88 22.63
C THR A 74 25.72 -11.58 23.70
N ASN A 75 25.30 -10.78 24.69
CA ASN A 75 25.89 -10.57 26.01
C ASN A 75 27.00 -11.55 26.45
N ASN A 76 28.16 -10.99 26.80
CA ASN A 76 28.74 -11.07 28.15
C ASN A 76 29.63 -9.85 28.39
#